data_AF-A0A966E7P4-F1
#
_entry.id   AF-A0A966E7P4-F1
#
_cell.length_a   1.000
_cell.length_b   1.000
_cell.length_c   1.000
_cell.angle_alpha   90.00
_cell.angle_beta   90.00
_cell.angle_gamma   90.00
#
_symmetry.space_group_name_H-M   'P 1'
#
loop_
_entity.id
_entity.type
_entity.pdbx_description
1 polymer ?
#
loop_
_entity_poly.entity_id
_entity_poly.type
_entity_poly.pdbx_seq_one_letter_code
_entity_poly.pdbx_strand_id
1 'polypeptide(L)' 'MSLGRSSEHDQMFEVFGRDQVERPLSHIGSIVAPNRELAVARARTLYSERPWVELCVAPASAFTGCLKPDQVGVVGMA' A
#
# COMPACT_ATOMS: atom_id res chain seq x y z
N MET A 1 -16.52 17.21 -10.44
CA MET A 1 -15.88 16.57 -9.27
C MET A 1 -14.43 17.03 -9.27
N SER A 2 -14.07 17.94 -8.35
CA SER A 2 -12.72 18.50 -8.30
C SER A 2 -11.79 17.46 -7.68
N LEU A 3 -10.83 16.94 -8.46
CA LEU A 3 -9.70 16.21 -7.90
C LEU A 3 -9.02 17.19 -6.93
N GLY A 4 -9.12 16.90 -5.63
CA GLY A 4 -8.47 17.70 -4.60
C GLY A 4 -7.02 17.92 -5.01
N ARG A 5 -6.65 19.20 -5.15
CA ARG A 5 -5.33 19.66 -5.56
C ARG A 5 -4.26 18.87 -4.78
N SER A 6 -3.52 18.01 -5.48
CA SER A 6 -2.38 17.30 -4.90
C SER A 6 -1.46 18.35 -4.28
N SER A 7 -1.22 18.24 -2.98
CA SER A 7 -0.21 19.06 -2.31
C SER A 7 1.15 18.76 -2.95
N GLU A 8 2.07 19.73 -3.03
CA GLU A 8 3.46 19.49 -3.49
C GLU A 8 4.21 18.43 -2.63
N HIS A 9 3.57 17.93 -1.57
CA HIS A 9 4.07 16.92 -0.65
C HIS A 9 3.29 15.58 -0.69
N ASP A 10 2.39 15.38 -1.64
CA ASP A 10 1.67 14.12 -1.79
C ASP A 10 2.63 12.99 -2.20
N GLN A 11 2.62 11.89 -1.45
CA GLN A 11 3.42 10.69 -1.72
C GLN A 11 2.52 9.44 -1.81
N MET A 12 3.02 8.42 -2.48
CA MET A 12 2.33 7.13 -2.62
C MET A 12 2.53 6.27 -1.37
N PHE A 13 1.46 5.60 -0.94
CA PHE A 13 1.46 4.57 0.07
C PHE A 13 0.85 3.29 -0.49
N GLU A 14 1.51 2.17 -0.22
CA GLU A 14 1.00 0.83 -0.54
C GLU A 14 0.16 0.32 0.65
N VAL A 15 -0.96 -0.32 0.35
CA VAL A 15 -1.92 -0.84 1.34
C VAL A 15 -1.98 -2.35 1.25
N PHE A 16 -1.86 -3.00 2.40
CA PHE A 16 -1.94 -4.44 2.54
C PHE A 16 -3.08 -4.81 3.48
N GLY A 17 -3.78 -5.90 3.19
CA GLY A 17 -4.88 -6.35 4.04
C GLY A 17 -5.09 -7.86 4.01
N ARG A 18 -5.72 -8.36 5.08
CA ARG A 18 -6.30 -9.71 5.16
C ARG A 18 -7.61 -9.69 5.93
N ASP A 19 -8.59 -10.39 5.42
CA ASP A 19 -9.94 -10.50 5.99
C ASP A 19 -10.13 -11.74 6.88
N GLN A 20 -9.11 -12.61 6.94
CA GLN A 20 -9.05 -13.78 7.82
C GLN A 20 -7.61 -13.96 8.29
N VAL A 21 -7.43 -14.42 9.54
CA VAL A 21 -6.09 -14.64 10.12
C VAL A 21 -5.27 -15.62 9.29
N GLU A 22 -5.93 -16.67 8.79
CA GLU A 22 -5.29 -17.76 8.02
C GLU A 22 -4.84 -17.32 6.62
N ARG A 23 -5.36 -16.19 6.11
CA ARG A 23 -5.07 -15.73 4.75
C ARG A 23 -3.77 -14.91 4.73
N PRO A 24 -2.98 -15.01 3.65
CA PRO A 24 -1.81 -14.17 3.49
C PRO A 24 -2.17 -12.69 3.54
N LEU A 25 -1.31 -11.91 4.20
CA LEU A 25 -1.33 -10.46 4.05
C LEU A 25 -0.96 -10.14 2.60
N SER A 26 -1.88 -9.53 1.85
CA SER A 26 -1.72 -9.27 0.42
C SER A 26 -1.80 -7.78 0.11
N HIS A 27 -1.14 -7.36 -0.96
CA HIS A 27 -1.27 -6.00 -1.47
C HIS A 27 -2.66 -5.82 -2.07
N ILE A 28 -3.42 -4.83 -1.60
CA ILE A 28 -4.81 -4.58 -2.01
C ILE A 28 -4.99 -3.26 -2.77
N GLY A 29 -3.91 -2.47 -2.90
CA GLY A 29 -3.88 -1.26 -3.70
C GLY A 29 -3.07 -0.15 -3.05
N SER A 30 -3.08 1.01 -3.68
CA SER A 30 -2.28 2.15 -3.27
C SER A 30 -3.13 3.41 -3.11
N ILE A 31 -2.65 4.32 -2.26
CA ILE A 31 -3.28 5.61 -2.00
C ILE A 31 -2.22 6.70 -2.02
N VAL A 32 -2.60 7.89 -2.45
CA VAL A 32 -1.78 9.08 -2.31
C VAL A 32 -2.17 9.79 -1.02
N ALA A 33 -1.21 10.34 -0.27
CA ALA A 33 -1.46 11.19 0.88
C ALA A 33 -0.23 12.07 1.19
N PRO A 34 -0.40 13.23 1.85
CA PRO A 34 0.73 14.11 2.17
C PRO A 34 1.57 13.60 3.36
N ASN A 35 1.01 12.73 4.21
CA ASN A 35 1.69 12.17 5.37
C ASN A 35 1.06 10.84 5.80
N ARG A 36 1.69 10.17 6.78
CA ARG A 36 1.27 8.85 7.28
C ARG A 36 -0.11 8.90 7.92
N GLU A 37 -0.42 9.95 8.67
CA GLU A 37 -1.67 10.08 9.41
C GLU A 37 -2.86 10.14 8.45
N LEU A 38 -2.75 10.94 7.39
CA LEU A 38 -3.76 11.04 6.35
C LEU A 38 -3.79 9.79 5.46
N ALA A 39 -2.66 9.10 5.25
CA ALA A 39 -2.66 7.81 4.57
C ALA A 39 -3.47 6.77 5.36
N VAL A 40 -3.28 6.68 6.68
CA VAL A 40 -4.06 5.77 7.55
C VAL A 40 -5.54 6.10 7.51
N ALA A 41 -5.90 7.38 7.60
CA ALA A 41 -7.30 7.80 7.52
C ALA A 41 -7.91 7.44 6.15
N ARG A 42 -7.21 7.75 5.05
CA ARG A 42 -7.65 7.42 3.68
C ARG A 42 -7.79 5.92 3.48
N ALA A 43 -6.84 5.10 3.94
CA ALA A 43 -6.91 3.65 3.84
C ALA A 43 -8.14 3.08 4.57
N ARG A 44 -8.39 3.54 5.81
CA ARG A 44 -9.57 3.11 6.58
C ARG A 44 -10.88 3.47 5.91
N THR A 45 -10.97 4.64 5.30
CA THR A 45 -12.17 5.08 4.57
C THR A 45 -12.35 4.32 3.26
N LEU A 46 -11.30 4.21 2.44
CA LEU A 46 -11.37 3.61 1.11
C LEU A 46 -11.63 2.10 1.18
N TYR A 47 -11.08 1.43 2.18
CA TYR A 47 -11.20 -0.01 2.34
C TYR A 47 -12.19 -0.41 3.45
N SER A 48 -13.16 0.43 3.83
CA SER A 48 -14.08 0.09 4.93
C SER A 48 -15.09 -1.02 4.65
N GLU A 49 -15.24 -1.45 3.39
CA GLU A 49 -16.30 -2.36 2.95
C GLU A 49 -16.11 -3.83 3.36
N ARG A 50 -14.93 -4.21 3.84
CA ARG A 50 -14.62 -5.59 4.26
C ARG A 50 -14.27 -5.65 5.74
N PRO A 51 -14.57 -6.78 6.42
CA PRO A 51 -14.20 -6.99 7.82
C PRO A 51 -12.72 -7.34 7.93
N TRP A 52 -11.84 -6.37 7.72
CA TRP A 52 -10.40 -6.59 7.81
C TRP A 52 -9.97 -7.00 9.22
N VAL A 53 -9.22 -8.09 9.31
CA VAL A 53 -8.54 -8.51 10.54
C VAL A 53 -7.25 -7.72 10.71
N GLU A 54 -6.62 -7.35 9.61
CA GLU A 54 -5.42 -6.51 9.57
C GLU A 54 -5.42 -5.63 8.32
N LEU A 55 -5.02 -4.38 8.50
CA LEU A 55 -4.86 -3.39 7.44
C LEU A 55 -3.60 -2.57 7.71
N CYS A 56 -2.64 -2.68 6.81
CA CYS A 56 -1.30 -2.09 6.93
C CYS A 56 -1.07 -1.07 5.81
N VAL A 57 -0.37 0.01 6.14
CA VAL A 57 -0.04 1.09 5.21
C VAL A 57 1.44 1.42 5.35
N ALA A 58 2.16 1.46 4.23
CA ALA A 58 3.57 1.83 4.18
C ALA A 58 3.83 2.80 3.02
N PRO A 59 4.72 3.81 3.17
CA PRO A 59 5.10 4.64 2.05
C PRO A 59 5.79 3.77 0.99
N ALA A 60 5.54 4.04 -0.29
CA ALA A 60 6.15 3.27 -1.39
C ALA A 60 7.70 3.29 -1.33
N SER A 61 8.27 4.37 -0.78
CA SER A 61 9.71 4.52 -0.55
C SER A 61 10.30 3.58 0.51
N ALA A 62 9.47 2.88 1.30
CA ALA A 62 9.94 1.87 2.24
C ALA A 62 10.34 0.55 1.55
N PHE A 63 9.92 0.34 0.30
CA PHE A 63 10.23 -0.88 -0.44
C PHE A 63 11.52 -0.71 -1.25
N THR A 64 12.38 -1.73 -1.20
CA THR A 64 13.57 -1.81 -2.04
C THR A 64 13.37 -2.95 -3.03
N GLY A 65 13.45 -2.65 -4.32
CA GLY A 65 13.39 -3.67 -5.37
C GLY A 65 14.64 -4.54 -5.34
N CYS A 66 14.46 -5.85 -5.14
CA CYS A 66 15.57 -6.81 -5.19
C CYS A 66 15.97 -7.21 -6.62
N LEU A 67 15.15 -6.85 -7.61
CA LEU A 67 15.36 -7.11 -9.03
C LEU A 67 15.15 -5.83 -9.83
N LYS A 68 15.86 -5.72 -10.95
CA LYS A 68 15.63 -4.63 -11.91
C LYS A 68 14.44 -4.95 -12.82
N PRO A 69 13.68 -3.95 -13.30
CA PRO A 69 12.52 -4.15 -14.17
C PRO A 69 12.84 -4.89 -15.48
N ASP A 70 14.09 -4.83 -15.93
CA ASP A 70 14.61 -5.42 -17.17
C ASP A 70 15.37 -6.74 -16.95
N GLN A 71 15.42 -7.24 -15.71
CA GLN A 71 16.16 -8.44 -15.37
C GLN A 71 15.21 -9.57 -14.96
N VAL A 72 15.18 -10.66 -15.74
CA VAL A 72 14.59 -11.92 -15.30
C VAL A 72 15.52 -12.52 -14.25
N GLY A 73 15.32 -12.12 -12.99
CA GLY A 73 16.03 -12.69 -11.86
C GLY A 73 15.41 -14.02 -11.47
N VAL A 74 16.23 -15.07 -11.41
CA VAL A 74 15.83 -16.31 -10.73
C VAL A 74 15.98 -16.06 -9.23
N VAL A 75 14.86 -16.04 -8.51
CA VAL A 75 14.84 -15.98 -7.05
C VAL A 75 14.63 -17.40 -6.52
N GLY A 76 15.67 -18.00 -5.94
CA GLY A 76 15.74 -19.39 -5.44
C GLY A 76 16.84 -20.20 -6.14
N MET A 77 17.55 -21.16 -5.54
CA MET A 77 17.40 -21.84 -4.24
C MET A 77 18.75 -21.88 -3.51
N ALA A 78 18.76 -21.59 -2.21
CA ALA A 78 19.84 -21.97 -1.30
C ALA A 78 19.24 -22.84 -0.19
#